data_AF-A0A543KPG4-F1
#
_entry.id   AF-A0A543KPG4-F1
#
_cell.length_a   1.000
_cell.length_b   1.000
_cell.length_c   1.000
_cell.angle_alpha   90.00
_cell.angle_beta   90.00
_cell.angle_gamma   90.00
#
_symmetry.space_group_name_H-M   'P 1'
#
loop_
_entity.id
_entity.type
_entity.pdbx_description
1 polymer ?
#
loop_
_entity_poly.entity_id
_entity_poly.type
_entity_poly.pdbx_seq_one_letter_code
_entity_poly.pdbx_strand_id
1 'polypeptide(L)'
;MIRDLPSTSTRTVSKELVRIRNQVGAIAMGRVLTLLVSVDEELADDAIRAANDATRQHPARILVLVRANSRGKGRLDAQIRVGGDAGASEIVVLRLYGDLSRQQAAVVTPLLLPDSPIVAWWPGDAPADVAGSPVGQMANRRITDAATGPRPATLLKRRARHYAPGDTDLAWTRLTRWRALLAASLEAAPFEPVESAAVTAEPDDPSAALLAGWLAASLRCPVSLVRSAAGTGLVSVRLDRASGPIDLVRSTDGGDTATLTRAGSPARLVALRTPTLAEALAEELRRLDADEVYAHALLDGLPVVTRGTTRSRAVRAGQVPDGPGAVDTSSRSSVSSRSLEGLTPSERGSDEGVQARVDAGLSAAREDDVRTFGDRDAVAEAVADELVRRVEAAVADRGEAHVVLTGGSAGTAVTTALAARARAGELEREVWRCVHLWWGDERFVPAGHEDRNDAQADAAGLADLPVLERNVHRVPAGSDPDRAEEAAARYAAELATHAPEGSRVPHLDVVLLGVGPDAHVASLFPGRPQLDVTDRTTAAVTDSPKPPPVRVTLTLPALTAAEAVWFVVTGEDKARAVERARGTHDDHEMPASCVRGRLETLWWLDEAAAARLR
;
A
#
# COMPACT_ATOMS: atom_id res chain seq x y z
N MET A 1 -15.42 16.90 15.61
CA MET A 1 -15.96 17.36 16.91
C MET A 1 -15.30 16.60 18.05
N ILE A 2 -14.86 17.29 19.12
CA ILE A 2 -14.30 16.68 20.34
C ILE A 2 -15.14 17.11 21.56
N ARG A 3 -15.44 16.17 22.46
CA ARG A 3 -16.20 16.39 23.69
C ARG A 3 -15.49 15.77 24.89
N ASP A 4 -15.03 16.63 25.80
CA ASP A 4 -14.41 16.21 27.06
C ASP A 4 -15.44 16.01 28.18
N LEU A 5 -15.25 14.94 28.95
CA LEU A 5 -16.09 14.52 30.08
C LEU A 5 -15.18 14.17 31.27
N PRO A 6 -14.65 15.17 32.01
CA PRO A 6 -13.82 14.92 33.18
C PRO A 6 -14.65 14.39 34.34
N SER A 7 -14.05 13.53 35.18
CA SER A 7 -14.66 12.94 36.39
C SER A 7 -16.05 12.37 36.13
N THR A 8 -16.16 11.55 35.10
CA THR A 8 -17.42 11.07 34.54
C THR A 8 -17.73 9.63 34.94
N SER A 9 -18.83 9.09 34.40
CA SER A 9 -19.21 7.68 34.52
C SER A 9 -19.49 7.08 33.15
N THR A 10 -19.37 5.76 33.00
CA THR A 10 -19.72 5.06 31.76
C THR A 10 -21.16 5.35 31.32
N ARG A 11 -22.09 5.51 32.27
CA ARG A 11 -23.48 5.89 31.99
C ARG A 11 -23.58 7.26 31.34
N THR A 12 -22.80 8.24 31.80
CA THR A 12 -22.74 9.59 31.22
C THR A 12 -22.15 9.53 29.81
N VAL A 13 -21.06 8.79 29.62
CA VAL A 13 -20.43 8.60 28.30
C VAL A 13 -21.42 7.98 27.30
N SER A 14 -22.13 6.91 27.70
CA SER A 14 -23.13 6.24 26.86
C SER A 14 -24.27 7.19 26.44
N LYS A 15 -24.79 7.99 27.38
CA LYS A 15 -25.81 9.02 27.08
C LYS A 15 -25.33 10.07 26.09
N GLU A 16 -24.10 10.56 26.26
CA GLU A 16 -23.53 11.57 25.37
C GLU A 16 -23.28 11.00 23.96
N LEU A 17 -22.86 9.74 23.83
CA LEU A 17 -22.75 9.06 22.53
C LEU A 17 -24.09 9.00 21.79
N VAL A 18 -25.17 8.61 22.49
CA VAL A 18 -26.53 8.60 21.91
C VAL A 18 -26.95 10.01 21.48
N ARG A 19 -26.66 11.02 22.31
CA ARG A 19 -26.97 12.42 22.00
C ARG A 19 -26.25 12.90 20.74
N ILE A 20 -24.95 12.64 20.62
CA ILE A 20 -24.15 13.06 19.47
C ILE A 20 -24.64 12.36 18.19
N ARG A 21 -24.95 11.06 18.24
CA ARG A 21 -25.54 10.33 17.10
C ARG A 21 -26.85 10.94 16.61
N ASN A 22 -27.71 11.36 17.54
CA ASN A 22 -28.99 12.00 17.19
C ASN A 22 -28.81 13.42 16.62
N GLN A 23 -27.73 14.12 16.98
CA GLN A 23 -27.45 15.49 16.50
C GLN A 23 -26.78 15.53 15.12
N VAL A 24 -25.87 14.60 14.85
CA VAL A 24 -25.11 14.56 13.58
C VAL A 24 -25.93 13.93 12.44
N GLY A 25 -27.10 13.37 12.75
CA GLY A 25 -27.93 12.64 11.80
C GLY A 25 -27.42 11.21 11.64
N ALA A 26 -28.35 10.25 11.64
CA ALA A 26 -28.05 8.83 11.43
C ALA A 26 -27.70 8.56 9.95
N ILE A 27 -26.70 9.25 9.40
CA ILE A 27 -26.11 8.85 8.13
C ILE A 27 -25.35 7.56 8.41
N ALA A 28 -25.84 6.49 7.78
CA ALA A 28 -25.46 5.09 7.96
C ALA A 28 -23.97 4.88 8.29
N MET A 29 -23.65 4.76 9.59
CA MET A 29 -22.40 4.17 10.00
C MET A 29 -22.48 2.69 9.66
N GLY A 30 -21.94 2.29 8.51
CA GLY A 30 -21.68 0.89 8.20
C GLY A 30 -20.74 0.34 9.27
N ARG A 31 -21.31 -0.26 10.32
CA ARG A 31 -20.56 -0.75 11.48
C ARG A 31 -20.00 -2.12 11.14
N VAL A 32 -18.68 -2.18 10.95
CA VAL A 32 -17.99 -3.45 10.67
C VAL A 32 -17.48 -4.09 11.97
N LEU A 33 -16.83 -3.35 12.87
CA LEU A 33 -16.26 -3.88 14.12
C LEU A 33 -16.04 -2.82 15.23
N THR A 34 -15.76 -3.29 16.45
CA THR A 34 -15.26 -2.48 17.58
C THR A 34 -13.80 -2.81 17.88
N LEU A 35 -12.90 -1.83 17.80
CA LEU A 35 -11.50 -1.93 18.18
C LEU A 35 -11.30 -1.41 19.61
N LEU A 36 -10.99 -2.33 20.53
CA LEU A 36 -10.60 -2.04 21.90
C LEU A 36 -9.08 -1.89 22.00
N VAL A 37 -8.60 -0.70 22.36
CA VAL A 37 -7.17 -0.44 22.52
C VAL A 37 -6.85 -0.32 24.00
N SER A 38 -6.09 -1.25 24.57
CA SER A 38 -5.65 -1.20 25.97
C SER A 38 -4.20 -0.79 26.05
N VAL A 39 -3.93 0.40 26.58
CA VAL A 39 -2.62 1.05 26.46
C VAL A 39 -2.27 1.83 27.73
N ASP A 40 -0.98 1.96 28.02
CA ASP A 40 -0.50 2.86 29.06
C ASP A 40 -0.53 4.31 28.61
N GLU A 41 -0.63 5.25 29.56
CA GLU A 41 -0.72 6.69 29.27
C GLU A 41 0.42 7.20 28.38
N GLU A 42 1.63 6.65 28.54
CA GLU A 42 2.82 7.01 27.75
C GLU A 42 2.69 6.67 26.26
N LEU A 43 1.95 5.62 25.90
CA LEU A 43 1.78 5.15 24.52
C LEU A 43 0.41 5.50 23.92
N ALA A 44 -0.44 6.19 24.68
CA ALA A 44 -1.84 6.37 24.33
C ALA A 44 -2.03 7.18 23.05
N ASP A 45 -1.29 8.28 22.88
CA ASP A 45 -1.46 9.16 21.72
C ASP A 45 -0.99 8.48 20.42
N ASP A 46 0.14 7.76 20.47
CA ASP A 46 0.66 6.99 19.34
C ASP A 46 -0.31 5.87 18.94
N ALA A 47 -0.86 5.17 19.92
CA ALA A 47 -1.85 4.11 19.69
C ALA A 47 -3.17 4.66 19.12
N ILE A 48 -3.64 5.82 19.60
CA ILE A 48 -4.82 6.50 19.05
C ILE A 48 -4.59 6.88 17.59
N ARG A 49 -3.44 7.47 17.26
CA ARG A 49 -3.10 7.84 15.87
C ARG A 49 -3.04 6.61 14.97
N ALA A 50 -2.29 5.58 15.37
CA ALA A 50 -2.18 4.35 14.59
C ALA A 50 -3.52 3.63 14.40
N ALA A 51 -4.36 3.58 15.44
CA ALA A 51 -5.70 3.00 15.33
C ALA A 51 -6.60 3.82 14.40
N ASN A 52 -6.59 5.15 14.50
CA ASN A 52 -7.36 6.02 13.60
C ASN A 52 -6.95 5.80 12.14
N ASP A 53 -5.64 5.85 11.87
CA ASP A 53 -5.08 5.66 10.54
C ASP A 53 -5.41 4.27 9.95
N ALA A 54 -5.29 3.21 10.75
CA ALA A 54 -5.63 1.86 10.34
C ALA A 54 -7.11 1.72 9.93
N THR A 55 -7.98 2.43 10.64
CA THR A 55 -9.44 2.38 10.39
C THR A 55 -9.90 3.19 9.19
N ARG A 56 -9.00 3.90 8.48
CA ARG A 56 -9.29 4.44 7.14
C ARG A 56 -9.61 3.35 6.14
N GLN A 57 -8.83 2.26 6.17
CA GLN A 57 -9.01 1.11 5.28
C GLN A 57 -10.09 0.16 5.81
N HIS A 58 -10.28 0.12 7.14
CA HIS A 58 -11.20 -0.79 7.82
C HIS A 58 -12.08 -0.01 8.82
N PRO A 59 -13.25 0.51 8.39
CA PRO A 59 -14.10 1.33 9.24
C PRO A 59 -14.49 0.64 10.55
N ALA A 60 -14.04 1.21 11.68
CA ALA A 60 -14.31 0.67 13.01
C ALA A 60 -14.75 1.75 13.99
N ARG A 61 -15.33 1.32 15.10
CA ARG A 61 -15.45 2.15 16.31
C ARG A 61 -14.26 1.87 17.22
N ILE A 62 -13.59 2.93 17.69
CA ILE A 62 -12.40 2.79 18.53
C ILE A 62 -12.75 3.14 19.98
N LEU A 63 -12.50 2.22 20.91
CA LEU A 63 -12.57 2.47 22.35
C LEU A 63 -11.18 2.31 22.95
N VAL A 64 -10.59 3.41 23.40
CA VAL A 64 -9.23 3.44 23.96
C VAL A 64 -9.30 3.46 25.47
N LEU A 65 -8.73 2.44 26.11
CA LEU A 65 -8.67 2.21 27.54
C LEU A 65 -7.26 2.57 28.03
N VAL A 66 -7.07 3.83 28.38
CA VAL A 66 -5.78 4.35 28.85
C VAL A 66 -5.61 4.06 30.33
N ARG A 67 -4.61 3.23 30.66
CA ARG A 67 -4.14 3.00 32.03
C ARG A 67 -3.29 4.21 32.44
N ALA A 68 -3.92 5.16 33.10
CA ALA A 68 -3.25 6.31 33.69
C ALA A 68 -2.62 5.90 35.04
N ASN A 69 -2.55 6.83 35.99
CA ASN A 69 -2.01 6.54 37.31
C ASN A 69 -2.88 5.52 38.09
N SER A 70 -2.29 4.37 38.43
CA SER A 70 -2.93 3.31 39.23
C SER A 70 -3.00 3.60 40.73
N ARG A 71 -2.37 4.68 41.21
CA ARG A 71 -2.42 5.14 42.61
C ARG A 71 -3.57 6.13 42.83
N GLY A 72 -4.21 6.05 43.99
CA GLY A 72 -5.25 6.97 44.41
C GLY A 72 -6.68 6.45 44.16
N LYS A 73 -7.68 7.35 44.30
CA LYS A 73 -9.09 6.99 44.17
C LYS A 73 -9.46 6.68 42.71
N GLY A 74 -10.39 5.74 42.53
CA GLY A 74 -10.96 5.42 41.22
C GLY A 74 -11.60 6.64 40.57
N ARG A 75 -11.16 7.00 39.37
CA ARG A 75 -11.75 8.06 38.54
C ARG A 75 -11.72 7.64 37.07
N LEU A 76 -12.76 8.04 36.34
CA LEU A 76 -12.85 7.92 34.89
C LEU A 76 -12.92 9.31 34.28
N ASP A 77 -12.00 9.61 33.36
CA ASP A 77 -12.13 10.75 32.46
C ASP A 77 -12.39 10.21 31.06
N ALA A 78 -13.29 10.84 30.30
CA ALA A 78 -13.59 10.41 28.94
C ALA A 78 -13.49 11.56 27.95
N GLN A 79 -13.12 11.23 26.71
CA GLN A 79 -13.16 12.14 25.58
C GLN A 79 -13.79 11.42 24.40
N ILE A 80 -14.82 12.02 23.81
CA ILE A 80 -15.51 11.50 22.63
C ILE A 80 -15.07 12.34 21.43
N ARG A 81 -14.59 11.69 20.37
CA ARG A 81 -14.22 12.33 19.10
C ARG A 81 -15.13 11.77 18.00
N VAL A 82 -15.87 12.64 17.32
CA VAL A 82 -16.81 12.31 16.24
C VAL A 82 -16.66 13.30 15.10
N GLY A 83 -16.53 12.84 13.85
CA GLY A 83 -16.57 13.68 12.65
C GLY A 83 -15.37 14.61 12.48
N GLY A 84 -14.43 14.18 11.64
CA GLY A 84 -13.29 14.96 11.14
C GLY A 84 -12.23 14.05 10.54
N ASP A 85 -12.23 13.95 9.20
CA ASP A 85 -11.18 13.41 8.32
C ASP A 85 -10.82 11.93 8.45
N ALA A 86 -11.44 11.11 7.59
CA ALA A 86 -11.09 9.72 7.20
C ALA A 86 -10.71 8.72 8.32
N GLY A 87 -11.54 7.67 8.48
CA GLY A 87 -11.29 6.55 9.39
C GLY A 87 -11.79 6.78 10.81
N ALA A 88 -12.28 5.71 11.44
CA ALA A 88 -13.05 5.65 12.69
C ALA A 88 -14.36 6.47 12.72
N SER A 89 -15.49 5.75 12.80
CA SER A 89 -16.83 6.34 12.96
C SER A 89 -16.95 7.15 14.26
N GLU A 90 -16.39 6.62 15.35
CA GLU A 90 -16.37 7.23 16.67
C GLU A 90 -15.12 6.77 17.41
N ILE A 91 -14.39 7.70 18.05
CA ILE A 91 -13.29 7.38 18.96
C ILE A 91 -13.68 7.80 20.37
N VAL A 92 -13.62 6.88 21.32
CA VAL A 92 -13.86 7.16 22.74
C VAL A 92 -12.61 6.83 23.52
N VAL A 93 -11.98 7.86 24.07
CA VAL A 93 -10.80 7.73 24.92
C VAL A 93 -11.25 7.74 26.37
N LEU A 94 -10.95 6.67 27.12
CA LEU A 94 -11.31 6.45 28.50
C LEU A 94 -10.03 6.37 29.33
N ARG A 95 -9.74 7.41 30.11
CA ARG A 95 -8.58 7.45 31.01
C ARG A 95 -8.99 6.95 32.39
N LEU A 96 -8.31 5.89 32.85
CA LEU A 96 -8.64 5.15 34.06
C LEU A 96 -7.60 5.40 35.15
N TYR A 97 -8.06 5.88 36.31
CA TYR A 97 -7.22 6.18 37.46
C TYR A 97 -7.54 5.27 38.65
N GLY A 98 -6.56 5.07 39.53
CA GLY A 98 -6.71 4.28 40.75
C GLY A 98 -7.10 2.83 40.45
N ASP A 99 -8.01 2.27 41.24
CA ASP A 99 -8.47 0.88 41.09
C ASP A 99 -9.20 0.60 39.77
N LEU A 100 -9.75 1.63 39.12
CA LEU A 100 -10.41 1.47 37.81
C LEU A 100 -9.43 1.07 36.70
N SER A 101 -8.13 1.39 36.85
CA SER A 101 -7.09 0.97 35.90
C SER A 101 -7.00 -0.56 35.75
N ARG A 102 -7.48 -1.32 36.75
CA ARG A 102 -7.52 -2.79 36.76
C ARG A 102 -8.89 -3.37 36.37
N GLN A 103 -9.88 -2.52 36.08
CA GLN A 103 -11.26 -2.92 35.82
C GLN A 103 -11.75 -2.51 34.42
N GLN A 104 -10.84 -2.52 33.44
CA GLN A 104 -11.09 -2.13 32.05
C GLN A 104 -12.34 -2.79 31.43
N ALA A 105 -12.51 -4.10 31.59
CA ALA A 105 -13.66 -4.85 31.06
C ALA A 105 -15.00 -4.33 31.61
N ALA A 106 -15.08 -4.05 32.91
CA ALA A 106 -16.28 -3.53 33.54
C ALA A 106 -16.63 -2.12 33.03
N VAL A 107 -15.62 -1.29 32.75
CA VAL A 107 -15.82 0.06 32.21
C VAL A 107 -16.34 0.03 30.79
N VAL A 108 -15.83 -0.88 29.95
CA VAL A 108 -16.14 -0.89 28.51
C VAL A 108 -17.40 -1.67 28.16
N THR A 109 -17.79 -2.66 28.98
CA THR A 109 -18.98 -3.51 28.73
C THR A 109 -20.25 -2.71 28.38
N PRO A 110 -20.63 -1.64 29.12
CA PRO A 110 -21.84 -0.88 28.81
C PRO A 110 -21.74 0.00 27.54
N LEU A 111 -20.54 0.12 26.97
CA LEU A 111 -20.26 0.87 25.75
C LEU A 111 -20.17 -0.03 24.52
N LEU A 112 -20.10 -1.35 24.69
CA LEU A 112 -20.11 -2.28 23.57
C LEU A 112 -21.47 -2.29 22.87
N LEU A 113 -21.44 -2.61 21.58
CA LEU A 113 -22.64 -2.82 20.80
C LEU A 113 -22.92 -4.33 20.73
N PRO A 114 -24.18 -4.76 20.87
CA PRO A 114 -24.54 -6.14 20.59
C PRO A 114 -24.20 -6.45 19.12
N ASP A 115 -23.69 -7.65 18.87
CA ASP A 115 -23.48 -8.25 17.55
C ASP A 115 -22.36 -7.64 16.67
N SER A 116 -21.53 -6.74 17.21
CA SER A 116 -20.34 -6.23 16.52
C SER A 116 -19.10 -7.08 16.89
N PRO A 117 -18.32 -7.58 15.91
CA PRO A 117 -17.04 -8.22 16.18
C PRO A 117 -16.12 -7.31 17.00
N ILE A 118 -15.46 -7.88 18.01
CA ILE A 118 -14.57 -7.13 18.90
C ILE A 118 -13.14 -7.56 18.64
N VAL A 119 -12.29 -6.57 18.34
CA VAL A 119 -10.84 -6.73 18.22
C VAL A 119 -10.20 -6.06 19.42
N ALA A 120 -9.39 -6.77 20.20
CA ALA A 120 -8.61 -6.18 21.29
C ALA A 120 -7.15 -6.05 20.88
N TRP A 121 -6.55 -4.89 21.14
CA TRP A 121 -5.16 -4.58 20.80
C TRP A 121 -4.41 -4.01 21.99
N TRP A 122 -3.23 -4.56 22.25
CA TRP A 122 -2.26 -4.08 23.23
C TRP A 122 -0.97 -3.65 22.51
N PRO A 123 -0.78 -2.34 22.25
CA PRO A 123 0.42 -1.83 21.56
C PRO A 123 1.72 -1.96 22.37
N GLY A 124 1.61 -2.13 23.69
CA GLY A 124 2.74 -2.25 24.61
C GLY A 124 2.57 -3.46 25.54
N ASP A 125 2.55 -3.21 26.85
CA ASP A 125 2.42 -4.29 27.83
C ASP A 125 1.04 -4.97 27.74
N ALA A 126 1.08 -6.27 27.48
CA ALA A 126 -0.08 -7.12 27.30
C ALA A 126 -0.11 -8.22 28.38
N PRO A 127 -1.30 -8.67 28.82
CA PRO A 127 -1.44 -9.78 29.75
C PRO A 127 -0.65 -11.02 29.32
N ALA A 128 -0.20 -11.83 30.29
CA ALA A 128 0.50 -13.08 30.00
C ALA A 128 -0.41 -14.05 29.24
N ASP A 129 -1.64 -14.22 29.73
CA ASP A 129 -2.74 -14.88 29.05
C ASP A 129 -3.68 -13.81 28.49
N VAL A 130 -3.59 -13.58 27.17
CA VAL A 130 -4.35 -12.52 26.51
C VAL A 130 -5.80 -12.95 26.38
N ALA A 131 -6.06 -14.17 25.89
CA ALA A 131 -7.39 -14.74 25.74
C ALA A 131 -8.13 -14.87 27.08
N GLY A 132 -7.43 -15.27 28.14
CA GLY A 132 -7.98 -15.37 29.49
C GLY A 132 -8.13 -14.03 30.22
N SER A 133 -7.55 -12.93 29.71
CA SER A 133 -7.69 -11.62 30.34
C SER A 133 -9.14 -11.09 30.23
N PRO A 134 -9.62 -10.26 31.17
CA PRO A 134 -10.99 -9.74 31.11
C PRO A 134 -11.35 -9.02 29.81
N VAL A 135 -10.40 -8.28 29.21
CA VAL A 135 -10.62 -7.61 27.91
C VAL A 135 -10.52 -8.61 26.76
N GLY A 136 -9.60 -9.58 26.82
CA GLY A 136 -9.45 -10.60 25.77
C GLY A 136 -10.63 -11.55 25.67
N GLN A 137 -11.28 -11.91 26.78
CA GLN A 137 -12.51 -12.72 26.77
C GLN A 137 -13.67 -12.06 26.00
N MET A 138 -13.62 -10.73 25.83
CA MET A 138 -14.63 -9.98 25.09
C MET A 138 -14.34 -9.95 23.58
N ALA A 139 -13.13 -10.32 23.16
CA ALA A 139 -12.64 -10.11 21.80
C ALA A 139 -12.51 -11.41 21.00
N ASN A 140 -12.91 -11.37 19.72
CA ASN A 140 -12.73 -12.45 18.75
C ASN A 140 -11.27 -12.50 18.27
N ARG A 141 -10.69 -11.32 17.98
CA ARG A 141 -9.30 -11.15 17.54
C ARG A 141 -8.52 -10.41 18.63
N ARG A 142 -7.31 -10.86 18.95
CA ARG A 142 -6.48 -10.34 20.02
C ARG A 142 -5.07 -10.10 19.51
N ILE A 143 -4.68 -8.84 19.44
CA ILE A 143 -3.46 -8.36 18.79
C ILE A 143 -2.49 -7.89 19.87
N THR A 144 -1.27 -8.43 19.88
CA THR A 144 -0.16 -7.92 20.69
C THR A 144 0.99 -7.40 19.83
N ASP A 145 1.99 -6.78 20.44
CA ASP A 145 3.23 -6.44 19.76
C ASP A 145 4.43 -6.78 20.65
N ALA A 146 5.06 -7.93 20.40
CA ALA A 146 6.22 -8.35 21.17
C ALA A 146 7.43 -7.45 20.93
N ALA A 147 7.48 -6.72 19.80
CA ALA A 147 8.63 -5.89 19.42
C ALA A 147 8.76 -4.61 20.27
N THR A 148 7.66 -4.10 20.83
CA THR A 148 7.65 -2.90 21.67
C THR A 148 7.93 -3.21 23.15
N GLY A 149 7.92 -4.48 23.52
CA GLY A 149 8.10 -4.92 24.89
C GLY A 149 9.57 -5.07 25.30
N PRO A 150 9.89 -4.99 26.61
CA PRO A 150 11.27 -4.97 27.10
C PRO A 150 12.02 -6.31 26.96
N ARG A 151 11.30 -7.42 26.68
CA ARG A 151 11.89 -8.76 26.52
C ARG A 151 11.14 -9.56 25.44
N PRO A 152 11.30 -9.23 24.15
CA PRO A 152 10.48 -9.79 23.07
C PRO A 152 10.49 -11.33 23.04
N ALA A 153 11.64 -11.96 23.19
CA ALA A 153 11.76 -13.42 23.23
C ALA A 153 10.99 -14.07 24.40
N THR A 154 10.89 -13.39 25.54
CA THR A 154 10.09 -13.88 26.69
C THR A 154 8.60 -13.68 26.41
N LEU A 155 8.22 -12.58 25.77
CA LEU A 155 6.85 -12.30 25.37
C LEU A 155 6.35 -13.34 24.37
N LEU A 156 7.10 -13.63 23.31
CA LEU A 156 6.74 -14.69 22.36
C LEU A 156 6.57 -16.06 23.02
N LYS A 157 7.46 -16.44 23.95
CA LYS A 157 7.30 -17.69 24.73
C LYS A 157 6.02 -17.70 25.55
N ARG A 158 5.60 -16.55 26.11
CA ARG A 158 4.33 -16.43 26.82
C ARG A 158 3.15 -16.53 25.85
N ARG A 159 3.23 -15.89 24.68
CA ARG A 159 2.23 -16.02 23.61
C ARG A 159 2.04 -17.48 23.20
N ALA A 160 3.13 -18.22 22.97
CA ALA A 160 3.06 -19.64 22.65
C ALA A 160 2.40 -20.48 23.77
N ARG A 161 2.73 -20.22 25.04
CA ARG A 161 2.18 -20.96 26.18
C ARG A 161 0.68 -20.74 26.40
N HIS A 162 0.17 -19.56 26.07
CA HIS A 162 -1.22 -19.17 26.30
C HIS A 162 -1.98 -18.92 25.00
N TYR A 163 -1.49 -19.46 23.88
CA TYR A 163 -2.10 -19.21 22.58
C TYR A 163 -3.53 -19.73 22.55
N ALA A 164 -4.43 -18.90 22.06
CA ALA A 164 -5.78 -19.30 21.64
C ALA A 164 -6.05 -18.85 20.20
N PRO A 165 -6.90 -19.58 19.44
CA PRO A 165 -7.33 -19.15 18.11
C PRO A 165 -7.88 -17.72 18.12
N GLY A 166 -7.36 -16.87 17.23
CA GLY A 166 -7.64 -15.43 17.18
C GLY A 166 -6.58 -14.55 17.84
N ASP A 167 -5.57 -15.14 18.51
CA ASP A 167 -4.38 -14.42 18.94
C ASP A 167 -3.43 -14.19 17.76
N THR A 168 -2.81 -13.02 17.72
CA THR A 168 -1.78 -12.64 16.74
C THR A 168 -0.81 -11.64 17.37
N ASP A 169 0.35 -11.47 16.74
CA ASP A 169 1.35 -10.49 17.16
C ASP A 169 1.83 -9.67 15.95
N LEU A 170 1.92 -8.35 16.08
CA LEU A 170 2.31 -7.48 14.97
C LEU A 170 3.74 -7.73 14.46
N ALA A 171 4.60 -8.37 15.26
CA ALA A 171 5.89 -8.87 14.76
C ALA A 171 5.72 -9.92 13.64
N TRP A 172 4.64 -10.71 13.65
CA TRP A 172 4.28 -11.63 12.58
C TRP A 172 3.80 -10.88 11.34
N THR A 173 2.93 -9.90 11.53
CA THR A 173 2.31 -9.11 10.44
C THR A 173 3.36 -8.35 9.63
N ARG A 174 4.39 -7.82 10.29
CA ARG A 174 5.51 -7.13 9.62
C ARG A 174 6.31 -8.03 8.67
N LEU A 175 6.16 -9.35 8.77
CA LEU A 175 6.82 -10.33 7.93
C LEU A 175 6.05 -10.69 6.66
N THR A 176 4.83 -10.18 6.45
CA THR A 176 3.98 -10.57 5.31
C THR A 176 4.75 -10.49 3.98
N ARG A 177 5.50 -9.42 3.75
CA ARG A 177 6.30 -9.25 2.52
C ARG A 177 7.52 -10.16 2.45
N TRP A 178 8.21 -10.38 3.58
CA TRP A 178 9.31 -11.36 3.66
C TRP A 178 8.82 -12.77 3.29
N ARG A 179 7.70 -13.20 3.87
CA ARG A 179 7.11 -14.52 3.62
C ARG A 179 6.68 -14.67 2.16
N ALA A 180 6.01 -13.66 1.60
CA ALA A 180 5.58 -13.67 0.20
C ALA A 180 6.75 -13.82 -0.78
N LEU A 181 7.82 -13.03 -0.61
CA LEU A 181 9.02 -13.10 -1.48
C LEU A 181 9.74 -14.45 -1.36
N LEU A 182 9.86 -14.99 -0.15
CA LEU A 182 10.48 -16.30 0.07
C LEU A 182 9.65 -17.44 -0.54
N ALA A 183 8.33 -17.42 -0.36
CA ALA A 183 7.44 -18.40 -0.97
C ALA A 183 7.53 -18.35 -2.50
N ALA A 184 7.38 -17.16 -3.09
CA ALA A 184 7.49 -16.96 -4.54
C ALA A 184 8.85 -17.42 -5.11
N SER A 185 9.95 -17.27 -4.34
CA SER A 185 11.27 -17.72 -4.79
C SER A 185 11.40 -19.25 -4.96
N LEU A 186 10.54 -20.02 -4.29
CA LEU A 186 10.46 -21.47 -4.35
C LEU A 186 9.49 -21.99 -5.42
N GLU A 187 8.63 -21.13 -5.97
CA GLU A 187 7.69 -21.44 -7.05
C GLU A 187 8.34 -21.41 -8.45
N ALA A 188 9.65 -21.19 -8.50
CA ALA A 188 10.40 -21.23 -9.74
C ALA A 188 11.38 -22.40 -9.75
N ALA A 189 11.57 -22.99 -10.93
CA ALA A 189 12.55 -24.06 -11.13
C ALA A 189 13.96 -23.67 -10.60
N PRO A 190 14.75 -24.64 -10.13
CA PRO A 190 14.39 -26.05 -9.93
C PRO A 190 13.56 -26.20 -8.64
N PHE A 191 12.43 -26.93 -8.71
CA PHE A 191 11.47 -27.15 -7.61
C PHE A 191 12.00 -28.13 -6.55
N GLU A 192 13.23 -27.90 -6.12
CA GLU A 192 13.97 -28.73 -5.19
C GLU A 192 13.62 -28.37 -3.75
N PRO A 193 13.66 -29.35 -2.83
CA PRO A 193 13.46 -29.09 -1.41
C PRO A 193 14.56 -28.20 -0.83
N VAL A 194 14.21 -27.42 0.19
CA VAL A 194 15.18 -26.66 1.00
C VAL A 194 15.77 -27.60 2.06
N GLU A 195 17.09 -27.73 2.07
CA GLU A 195 17.83 -28.62 2.96
C GLU A 195 18.08 -27.99 4.34
N SER A 196 18.29 -26.67 4.38
CA SER A 196 18.40 -25.89 5.61
C SER A 196 18.09 -24.42 5.36
N ALA A 197 17.79 -23.66 6.42
CA ALA A 197 17.63 -22.22 6.33
C ALA A 197 18.34 -21.47 7.47
N ALA A 198 18.71 -20.22 7.20
CA ALA A 198 19.27 -19.32 8.19
C ALA A 198 18.58 -17.95 8.12
N VAL A 199 18.16 -17.44 9.26
CA VAL A 199 17.56 -16.09 9.39
C VAL A 199 18.54 -15.23 10.20
N THR A 200 19.03 -14.16 9.58
CA THR A 200 19.96 -13.21 10.22
C THR A 200 19.21 -11.98 10.68
N ALA A 201 19.30 -11.68 11.96
CA ALA A 201 18.67 -10.49 12.54
C ALA A 201 19.39 -10.04 13.81
N GLU A 202 19.02 -8.86 14.28
CA GLU A 202 19.50 -8.35 15.55
C GLU A 202 19.10 -9.25 16.74
N PRO A 203 19.80 -9.16 17.89
CA PRO A 203 19.52 -10.00 19.03
C PRO A 203 18.09 -9.85 19.54
N ASP A 204 17.44 -10.97 19.84
CA ASP A 204 16.08 -11.05 20.38
C ASP A 204 14.97 -10.41 19.52
N ASP A 205 15.20 -10.23 18.21
CA ASP A 205 14.15 -9.77 17.29
C ASP A 205 12.98 -10.78 17.18
N PRO A 206 11.75 -10.40 17.54
CA PRO A 206 10.61 -11.32 17.53
C PRO A 206 10.16 -11.68 16.11
N SER A 207 10.34 -10.79 15.14
CA SER A 207 9.96 -11.04 13.74
C SER A 207 10.87 -12.11 13.14
N ALA A 208 12.18 -12.05 13.41
CA ALA A 208 13.15 -13.05 12.99
C ALA A 208 12.84 -14.42 13.60
N ALA A 209 12.49 -14.45 14.89
CA ALA A 209 12.11 -15.68 15.57
C ALA A 209 10.87 -16.33 14.93
N LEU A 210 9.83 -15.53 14.65
CA LEU A 210 8.60 -16.00 14.00
C LEU A 210 8.84 -16.41 12.54
N LEU A 211 9.68 -15.68 11.80
CA LEU A 211 10.04 -16.03 10.43
C LEU A 211 10.80 -17.37 10.37
N ALA A 212 11.76 -17.56 11.28
CA ALA A 212 12.48 -18.82 11.41
C ALA A 212 11.55 -19.96 11.82
N GLY A 213 10.61 -19.72 12.74
CA GLY A 213 9.59 -20.70 13.12
C GLY A 213 8.71 -21.10 11.94
N TRP A 214 8.23 -20.13 11.16
CA TRP A 214 7.44 -20.38 9.96
C TRP A 214 8.21 -21.20 8.91
N LEU A 215 9.47 -20.86 8.64
CA LEU A 215 10.32 -21.62 7.72
C LEU A 215 10.52 -23.05 8.23
N ALA A 216 10.78 -23.24 9.52
CA ALA A 216 10.98 -24.58 10.10
C ALA A 216 9.71 -25.44 9.99
N ALA A 217 8.55 -24.84 10.28
CA ALA A 217 7.27 -25.53 10.24
C ALA A 217 6.85 -25.86 8.79
N SER A 218 7.03 -24.92 7.87
CA SER A 218 6.60 -25.04 6.47
C SER A 218 7.53 -25.92 5.63
N LEU A 219 8.85 -25.74 5.77
CA LEU A 219 9.86 -26.45 4.98
C LEU A 219 10.29 -27.78 5.62
N ARG A 220 10.02 -27.96 6.92
CA ARG A 220 10.40 -29.15 7.70
C ARG A 220 11.89 -29.48 7.61
N CYS A 221 12.72 -28.45 7.55
CA CYS A 221 14.17 -28.53 7.52
C CYS A 221 14.80 -27.80 8.72
N PRO A 222 16.09 -28.05 9.05
CA PRO A 222 16.77 -27.31 10.10
C PRO A 222 16.84 -25.82 9.80
N VAL A 223 16.36 -24.99 10.73
CA VAL A 223 16.44 -23.53 10.65
C VAL A 223 17.25 -22.97 11.81
N SER A 224 18.14 -22.03 11.51
CA SER A 224 18.99 -21.37 12.51
C SER A 224 18.81 -19.85 12.54
N LEU A 225 18.84 -19.28 13.74
CA LEU A 225 18.87 -17.82 13.95
C LEU A 225 20.30 -17.32 14.11
N VAL A 226 20.76 -16.48 13.18
CA VAL A 226 22.09 -15.89 13.18
C VAL A 226 22.03 -14.45 13.69
N ARG A 227 22.91 -14.11 14.64
CA ARG A 227 22.87 -12.81 15.32
C ARG A 227 23.72 -11.76 14.61
N SER A 228 23.10 -10.68 14.15
CA SER A 228 23.78 -9.44 13.74
C SER A 228 23.93 -8.48 14.93
N ALA A 229 24.40 -7.26 14.67
CA ALA A 229 24.50 -6.20 15.67
C ALA A 229 23.10 -5.68 16.07
N ALA A 230 22.98 -5.17 17.30
CA ALA A 230 21.75 -4.51 17.75
C ALA A 230 21.41 -3.30 16.87
N GLY A 231 20.11 -3.05 16.64
CA GLY A 231 19.61 -1.96 15.80
C GLY A 231 19.69 -2.22 14.30
N THR A 232 20.05 -3.44 13.86
CA THR A 232 20.06 -3.81 12.44
C THR A 232 18.74 -4.40 11.95
N GLY A 233 17.79 -4.68 12.84
CA GLY A 233 16.54 -5.35 12.52
C GLY A 233 16.73 -6.72 11.89
N LEU A 234 15.74 -7.13 11.10
CA LEU A 234 15.81 -8.31 10.25
C LEU A 234 16.64 -8.01 8.98
N VAL A 235 17.76 -8.72 8.86
CA VAL A 235 18.81 -8.45 7.86
C VAL A 235 18.66 -9.36 6.64
N SER A 236 18.59 -10.67 6.82
CA SER A 236 18.57 -11.60 5.69
C SER A 236 17.94 -12.94 6.01
N VAL A 237 17.52 -13.63 4.96
CA VAL A 237 17.16 -15.04 4.97
C VAL A 237 17.93 -15.77 3.89
N ARG A 238 18.48 -16.92 4.24
CA ARG A 238 19.10 -17.87 3.32
C ARG A 238 18.36 -19.19 3.34
N LEU A 239 18.08 -19.74 2.16
CA LEU A 239 17.53 -21.08 1.96
C LEU A 239 18.56 -21.89 1.16
N ASP A 240 19.14 -22.93 1.75
CA ASP A 240 20.10 -23.80 1.08
C ASP A 240 19.37 -24.93 0.32
N ARG A 241 19.79 -25.17 -0.92
CA ARG A 241 19.28 -26.22 -1.81
C ARG A 241 20.45 -26.87 -2.55
N ALA A 242 20.21 -28.05 -3.13
CA ALA A 242 21.21 -28.77 -3.91
C ALA A 242 21.73 -27.93 -5.10
N SER A 243 20.85 -27.19 -5.79
CA SER A 243 21.24 -26.27 -6.87
C SER A 243 22.05 -25.04 -6.41
N GLY A 244 22.14 -24.82 -5.10
CA GLY A 244 22.72 -23.61 -4.49
C GLY A 244 21.68 -22.73 -3.79
N PRO A 245 22.14 -21.76 -2.99
CA PRO A 245 21.28 -21.02 -2.07
C PRO A 245 20.35 -20.03 -2.76
N ILE A 246 19.27 -19.70 -2.08
CA ILE A 246 18.46 -18.51 -2.28
C ILE A 246 18.75 -17.57 -1.12
N ASP A 247 19.19 -16.34 -1.41
CA ASP A 247 19.45 -15.31 -0.42
C ASP A 247 18.51 -14.14 -0.63
N LEU A 248 17.79 -13.72 0.40
CA LEU A 248 17.05 -12.47 0.46
C LEU A 248 17.70 -11.57 1.51
N VAL A 249 18.31 -10.46 1.08
CA VAL A 249 19.13 -9.61 1.94
C VAL A 249 18.65 -8.18 1.89
N ARG A 250 18.21 -7.64 3.03
CA ARG A 250 17.81 -6.22 3.15
C ARG A 250 18.99 -5.32 2.79
N SER A 251 18.70 -4.22 2.10
CA SER A 251 19.70 -3.22 1.77
C SER A 251 20.28 -2.57 3.03
N THR A 252 21.56 -2.19 2.97
CA THR A 252 22.30 -1.56 4.07
C THR A 252 22.28 -0.03 4.01
N ASP A 253 21.74 0.55 2.94
CA ASP A 253 21.61 2.00 2.73
C ASP A 253 20.40 2.62 3.46
N GLY A 254 19.64 1.81 4.21
CA GLY A 254 18.43 2.25 4.90
C GLY A 254 17.20 2.37 3.99
N GLY A 255 17.30 1.94 2.72
CA GLY A 255 16.19 1.94 1.78
C GLY A 255 15.17 0.81 2.02
N ASP A 256 13.98 1.00 1.45
CA ASP A 256 12.86 0.04 1.49
C ASP A 256 13.02 -1.10 0.48
N THR A 257 14.24 -1.62 0.33
CA THR A 257 14.59 -2.64 -0.67
C THR A 257 15.43 -3.77 -0.08
N ALA A 258 15.46 -4.88 -0.82
CA ALA A 258 16.30 -6.03 -0.56
C ALA A 258 16.81 -6.60 -1.88
N THR A 259 17.90 -7.36 -1.81
CA THR A 259 18.41 -8.12 -2.94
C THR A 259 18.01 -9.58 -2.80
N LEU A 260 17.34 -10.13 -3.82
CA LEU A 260 17.04 -11.54 -3.97
C LEU A 260 18.06 -12.17 -4.93
N THR A 261 18.85 -13.11 -4.45
CA THR A 261 19.86 -13.85 -5.23
C THR A 261 19.47 -15.32 -5.27
N ARG A 262 19.56 -15.94 -6.45
CA ARG A 262 19.37 -17.39 -6.64
C ARG A 262 20.55 -17.95 -7.42
N ALA A 263 21.04 -19.13 -7.04
CA ALA A 263 22.12 -19.78 -7.78
C ALA A 263 21.77 -19.92 -9.28
N GLY A 264 22.69 -19.49 -10.15
CA GLY A 264 22.49 -19.51 -11.61
C GLY A 264 21.59 -18.41 -12.17
N SER A 265 21.10 -17.47 -11.36
CA SER A 265 20.34 -16.29 -11.80
C SER A 265 21.00 -14.99 -11.32
N PRO A 266 20.88 -13.87 -12.05
CA PRO A 266 21.37 -12.58 -11.56
C PRO A 266 20.61 -12.15 -10.31
N ALA A 267 21.30 -11.44 -9.42
CA ALA A 267 20.71 -10.84 -8.24
C ALA A 267 19.71 -9.75 -8.64
N ARG A 268 18.53 -9.71 -8.01
CA ARG A 268 17.45 -8.76 -8.32
C ARG A 268 17.15 -7.89 -7.12
N LEU A 269 16.84 -6.61 -7.37
CA LEU A 269 16.34 -5.71 -6.34
C LEU A 269 14.83 -5.91 -6.19
N VAL A 270 14.36 -6.09 -4.96
CA VAL A 270 12.95 -6.22 -4.64
C VAL A 270 12.59 -5.19 -3.58
N ALA A 271 11.40 -4.60 -3.68
CA ALA A 271 10.93 -3.73 -2.61
C ALA A 271 10.59 -4.57 -1.36
N LEU A 272 11.00 -4.07 -0.20
CA LEU A 272 10.91 -4.70 1.09
C LEU A 272 10.83 -3.64 2.21
N ARG A 273 9.82 -2.78 2.12
CA ARG A 273 9.52 -1.81 3.15
C ARG A 273 9.12 -2.47 4.47
N THR A 274 9.49 -1.87 5.58
CA THR A 274 8.98 -2.22 6.91
C THR A 274 7.63 -1.53 7.12
N PRO A 275 6.51 -2.27 7.31
CA PRO A 275 5.20 -1.66 7.51
C PRO A 275 5.17 -0.76 8.74
N THR A 276 4.45 0.36 8.64
CA THR A 276 4.18 1.22 9.80
C THR A 276 3.25 0.51 10.79
N LEU A 277 3.14 1.05 12.02
CA LEU A 277 2.23 0.48 13.02
C LEU A 277 0.76 0.49 12.54
N ALA A 278 0.35 1.58 11.87
CA ALA A 278 -0.99 1.71 11.30
C ALA A 278 -1.25 0.68 10.20
N GLU A 279 -0.27 0.43 9.32
CA GLU A 279 -0.39 -0.54 8.24
C GLU A 279 -0.42 -1.98 8.76
N ALA A 280 0.43 -2.30 9.74
CA ALA A 280 0.40 -3.60 10.40
C ALA A 280 -0.94 -3.83 11.10
N LEU A 281 -1.47 -2.82 11.79
CA LEU A 281 -2.79 -2.91 12.42
C LEU A 281 -3.91 -3.03 11.38
N ALA A 282 -3.87 -2.27 10.28
CA ALA A 282 -4.86 -2.34 9.21
C ALA A 282 -4.90 -3.75 8.58
N GLU A 283 -3.74 -4.35 8.34
CA GLU A 283 -3.63 -5.74 7.85
C GLU A 283 -4.35 -6.73 8.78
N GLU A 284 -4.18 -6.59 10.10
CA GLU A 284 -4.86 -7.43 11.09
C GLU A 284 -6.37 -7.18 11.17
N LEU A 285 -6.83 -5.97 10.85
CA LEU A 285 -8.27 -5.65 10.79
C LEU A 285 -8.94 -6.20 9.53
N ARG A 286 -8.17 -6.56 8.49
CA ARG A 286 -8.71 -7.14 7.24
C ARG A 286 -9.24 -8.57 7.44
N ARG A 287 -8.64 -9.34 8.35
CA ARG A 287 -9.00 -10.75 8.60
C ARG A 287 -9.24 -11.00 10.09
N LEU A 288 -10.49 -11.29 10.44
CA LEU A 288 -10.91 -11.48 11.83
C LEU A 288 -10.82 -12.93 12.32
N ASP A 289 -10.71 -13.90 11.41
CA ASP A 289 -10.55 -15.31 11.74
C ASP A 289 -9.18 -15.61 12.33
N ALA A 290 -8.99 -16.81 12.88
CA ALA A 290 -7.69 -17.26 13.36
C ALA A 290 -6.65 -17.30 12.21
N ASP A 291 -5.41 -16.92 12.54
CA ASP A 291 -4.26 -17.13 11.65
C ASP A 291 -3.58 -18.45 12.02
N GLU A 292 -3.93 -19.51 11.28
CA GLU A 292 -3.38 -20.85 11.48
C GLU A 292 -1.89 -20.92 11.14
N VAL A 293 -1.41 -20.09 10.21
CA VAL A 293 0.01 -20.05 9.81
C VAL A 293 0.84 -19.42 10.93
N TYR A 294 0.33 -18.36 11.56
CA TYR A 294 0.92 -17.80 12.77
C TYR A 294 0.97 -18.85 13.90
N ALA A 295 -0.14 -19.54 14.14
CA ALA A 295 -0.22 -20.59 15.16
C ALA A 295 0.85 -21.67 14.93
N HIS A 296 0.95 -22.17 13.70
CA HIS A 296 1.92 -23.19 13.33
C HIS A 296 3.36 -22.71 13.48
N ALA A 297 3.65 -21.47 13.04
CA ALA A 297 4.96 -20.86 13.20
C ALA A 297 5.36 -20.69 14.67
N LEU A 298 4.41 -20.30 15.53
CA LEU A 298 4.62 -20.03 16.95
C LEU A 298 4.72 -21.31 17.79
N LEU A 299 3.83 -22.27 17.55
CA LEU A 299 3.67 -23.45 18.40
C LEU A 299 4.54 -24.62 17.97
N ASP A 300 4.64 -24.86 16.67
CA ASP A 300 5.32 -26.04 16.13
C ASP A 300 6.71 -25.68 15.60
N GLY A 301 6.81 -24.55 14.89
CA GLY A 301 8.04 -24.09 14.27
C GLY A 301 9.06 -23.51 15.25
N LEU A 302 8.66 -22.50 16.03
CA LEU A 302 9.56 -21.76 16.91
C LEU A 302 10.34 -22.65 17.92
N PRO A 303 9.75 -23.69 18.53
CA PRO A 303 10.49 -24.57 19.45
C PRO A 303 11.63 -25.36 18.82
N VAL A 304 11.58 -25.65 17.51
CA VAL A 304 12.61 -26.41 16.79
C VAL A 304 13.67 -25.54 16.13
N VAL A 305 13.50 -24.21 16.18
CA VAL A 305 14.50 -23.26 15.68
C VAL A 305 15.76 -23.31 16.55
N THR A 306 16.90 -23.49 15.90
CA THR A 306 18.20 -23.53 16.57
C THR A 306 18.81 -22.13 16.69
N ARG A 307 19.53 -21.88 17.78
CA ARG A 307 20.31 -20.64 17.91
C ARG A 307 21.66 -20.82 17.20
N GLY A 308 21.86 -20.03 16.15
CA GLY A 308 23.08 -19.98 15.37
C GLY A 308 24.18 -19.14 16.01
N THR A 309 25.25 -18.92 15.24
CA THR A 309 26.44 -18.19 15.69
C THR A 309 26.29 -16.68 15.47
N THR A 310 27.37 -15.91 15.62
CA THR A 310 27.39 -14.50 15.20
C THR A 310 27.45 -14.40 13.68
N ARG A 311 26.87 -13.35 13.10
CA ARG A 311 26.89 -13.10 11.64
C ARG A 311 28.31 -13.21 11.08
N SER A 312 29.30 -12.57 11.69
CA SER A 312 30.69 -12.62 11.21
C SER A 312 31.28 -14.04 11.16
N ARG A 313 30.87 -14.93 12.07
CA ARG A 313 31.32 -16.34 12.07
C ARG A 313 30.55 -17.16 11.03
N ALA A 314 29.24 -16.94 10.91
CA ALA A 314 28.38 -17.60 9.94
C ALA A 314 28.76 -17.22 8.49
N VAL A 315 29.09 -15.94 8.23
CA VAL A 315 29.61 -15.47 6.94
C VAL A 315 30.92 -16.17 6.59
N ARG A 316 31.89 -16.21 7.51
CA ARG A 316 33.16 -16.91 7.29
C ARG A 316 33.00 -18.40 7.03
N ALA A 317 31.94 -19.01 7.58
CA ALA A 317 31.59 -20.41 7.35
C ALA A 317 30.71 -20.62 6.11
N GLY A 318 30.37 -19.57 5.36
CA GLY A 318 29.50 -19.64 4.18
C GLY A 318 28.04 -19.99 4.48
N GLN A 319 27.59 -19.84 5.73
CA GLN A 319 26.25 -20.22 6.20
C GLN A 319 25.20 -19.13 5.99
N VAL A 320 25.64 -17.88 5.79
CA VAL A 320 24.78 -16.72 5.50
C VAL A 320 25.53 -15.78 4.56
N PRO A 321 24.82 -14.94 3.78
CA PRO A 321 25.45 -13.96 2.90
C PRO A 321 26.19 -12.87 3.70
N ASP A 322 27.33 -12.39 3.17
CA ASP A 322 28.10 -11.29 3.77
C ASP A 322 27.36 -9.95 3.64
N GLY A 323 26.63 -9.77 2.54
CA GLY A 323 25.85 -8.59 2.24
C GLY A 323 24.89 -8.82 1.07
N PRO A 324 24.19 -7.78 0.61
CA PRO A 324 23.36 -7.89 -0.58
C PRO A 324 24.21 -8.33 -1.78
N GLY A 325 23.67 -9.22 -2.60
CA GLY A 325 24.32 -9.64 -3.84
C GLY A 325 24.61 -8.44 -4.74
N ALA A 326 25.72 -8.48 -5.47
CA ALA A 326 26.02 -7.48 -6.48
C ALA A 326 24.94 -7.55 -7.57
N VAL A 327 24.01 -6.61 -7.51
CA VAL A 327 23.12 -6.31 -8.64
C VAL A 327 24.00 -5.61 -9.65
N ASP A 328 23.96 -6.01 -10.92
CA ASP A 328 24.70 -5.31 -11.96
C ASP A 328 24.20 -3.86 -12.04
N THR A 329 25.02 -2.95 -11.50
CA THR A 329 24.74 -1.52 -11.47
C THR A 329 25.36 -0.80 -12.65
N SER A 330 25.84 -1.50 -13.69
CA SER A 330 26.36 -0.85 -14.91
C SER A 330 25.31 -0.03 -15.67
N SER A 331 24.02 -0.15 -15.30
CA SER A 331 22.92 0.73 -15.73
C SER A 331 22.53 1.82 -14.72
N ARG A 332 23.20 1.93 -13.56
CA ARG A 332 23.00 3.02 -12.59
C ARG A 332 23.89 4.20 -12.97
N SER A 333 23.33 5.18 -13.67
CA SER A 333 23.91 6.52 -13.74
C SER A 333 24.07 7.06 -12.31
N SER A 334 25.30 7.46 -12.00
CA SER A 334 25.73 7.93 -10.70
C SER A 334 25.07 9.28 -10.36
N VAL A 335 24.10 9.30 -9.45
CA VAL A 335 23.75 10.53 -8.72
C VAL A 335 24.50 10.47 -7.39
N SER A 336 25.62 11.18 -7.32
CA SER A 336 26.54 11.13 -6.18
C SER A 336 25.96 11.76 -4.93
N SER A 337 26.16 11.07 -3.80
CA SER A 337 25.86 11.44 -2.41
C SER A 337 26.71 12.60 -1.87
N ARG A 338 26.75 13.74 -2.57
CA ARG A 338 27.56 14.93 -2.18
C ARG A 338 26.76 16.17 -1.75
N SER A 339 25.44 16.06 -1.56
CA SER A 339 24.60 17.23 -1.27
C SER A 339 24.02 17.28 0.16
N LEU A 340 24.51 16.46 1.10
CA LEU A 340 24.00 16.40 2.48
C LEU A 340 25.12 16.49 3.50
N GLU A 341 25.89 17.59 3.47
CA GLU A 341 26.70 18.00 4.62
C GLU A 341 26.32 19.42 5.00
N GLY A 342 25.74 19.58 6.20
CA GLY A 342 25.63 20.88 6.87
C GLY A 342 24.24 21.27 7.33
N LEU A 343 23.65 20.55 8.30
CA LEU A 343 22.61 21.13 9.16
C LEU A 343 22.84 20.68 10.61
N THR A 344 23.07 21.67 11.47
CA THR A 344 23.34 21.47 12.90
C THR A 344 22.04 21.31 13.71
N PRO A 345 22.05 20.55 14.82
CA PRO A 345 20.86 20.34 15.64
C PRO A 345 20.74 21.35 16.79
N SER A 346 19.95 22.40 16.61
CA SER A 346 19.18 23.12 17.64
C SER A 346 18.24 24.08 16.90
N GLU A 347 16.92 24.13 17.08
CA GLU A 347 16.19 24.50 18.29
C GLU A 347 14.74 23.97 18.22
N ARG A 348 14.19 23.60 19.38
CA ARG A 348 12.82 23.07 19.57
C ARG A 348 11.81 24.23 19.56
N GLY A 349 10.69 24.11 18.83
CA GLY A 349 9.58 25.08 18.87
C GLY A 349 8.27 24.63 18.21
N SER A 350 7.24 24.43 19.05
CA SER A 350 5.76 24.48 18.88
C SER A 350 5.02 23.75 17.74
N ASP A 351 3.87 23.15 18.09
CA ASP A 351 2.92 22.40 17.23
C ASP A 351 2.43 23.16 15.98
N GLU A 352 2.33 24.50 15.99
CA GLU A 352 1.99 25.28 14.78
C GLU A 352 3.11 25.27 13.73
N GLY A 353 4.37 25.18 14.17
CA GLY A 353 5.52 25.06 13.28
C GLY A 353 5.69 23.67 12.70
N VAL A 354 5.15 22.64 13.36
CA VAL A 354 5.15 21.26 12.85
C VAL A 354 4.04 21.08 11.81
N GLN A 355 2.83 21.59 12.05
CA GLN A 355 1.75 21.58 11.04
C GLN A 355 2.14 22.39 9.80
N ALA A 356 2.72 23.59 9.95
CA ALA A 356 3.23 24.36 8.82
C ALA A 356 4.38 23.67 8.08
N ARG A 357 5.20 22.84 8.75
CA ARG A 357 6.27 22.03 8.14
C ARG A 357 5.78 20.71 7.55
N VAL A 358 4.67 20.17 8.03
CA VAL A 358 3.98 19.01 7.44
C VAL A 358 3.21 19.47 6.21
N ASP A 359 2.53 20.62 6.27
CA ASP A 359 1.86 21.22 5.12
C ASP A 359 2.89 21.73 4.11
N ALA A 360 4.00 22.35 4.54
CA ALA A 360 5.11 22.69 3.65
C ALA A 360 5.90 21.45 3.19
N GLY A 361 5.94 20.36 3.96
CA GLY A 361 6.62 19.11 3.62
C GLY A 361 5.80 18.23 2.67
N LEU A 362 4.47 18.25 2.80
CA LEU A 362 3.53 17.67 1.84
C LEU A 362 3.40 18.57 0.59
N SER A 363 3.56 19.89 0.73
CA SER A 363 3.65 20.81 -0.42
C SER A 363 5.01 20.71 -1.13
N ALA A 364 6.10 20.46 -0.40
CA ALA A 364 7.44 20.22 -0.96
C ALA A 364 7.56 18.81 -1.58
N ALA A 365 6.95 17.79 -0.97
CA ALA A 365 6.78 16.48 -1.63
C ALA A 365 5.85 16.56 -2.86
N ARG A 366 4.98 17.59 -2.93
CA ARG A 366 4.17 17.92 -4.10
C ARG A 366 4.93 18.75 -5.15
N GLU A 367 6.13 19.26 -4.89
CA GLU A 367 6.90 19.94 -5.95
C GLU A 367 7.63 18.94 -6.84
N ASP A 368 8.11 17.80 -6.30
CA ASP A 368 8.86 16.78 -7.05
C ASP A 368 7.97 15.86 -7.94
N ASP A 369 6.66 15.81 -7.67
CA ASP A 369 5.68 15.06 -8.48
C ASP A 369 5.16 15.84 -9.70
N VAL A 370 5.65 17.07 -9.93
CA VAL A 370 5.27 17.92 -11.07
C VAL A 370 6.47 18.20 -11.95
N ARG A 371 6.32 17.91 -13.24
CA ARG A 371 7.28 18.27 -14.27
C ARG A 371 6.61 19.28 -15.19
N THR A 372 7.07 20.53 -15.14
CA THR A 372 6.55 21.62 -15.97
C THR A 372 7.45 21.86 -17.18
N PHE A 373 6.85 22.03 -18.36
CA PHE A 373 7.54 22.24 -19.63
C PHE A 373 6.95 23.44 -20.38
N GLY A 374 7.71 24.01 -21.32
CA GLY A 374 7.30 25.24 -22.01
C GLY A 374 5.99 25.11 -22.80
N ASP A 375 5.75 23.95 -23.43
CA ASP A 375 4.58 23.71 -24.26
C ASP A 375 4.21 22.21 -24.33
N ARG A 376 3.10 21.92 -25.03
CA ARG A 376 2.59 20.56 -25.21
C ARG A 376 3.60 19.62 -25.86
N ASP A 377 4.37 20.09 -26.83
CA ASP A 377 5.27 19.22 -27.57
C ASP A 377 6.48 18.88 -26.69
N ALA A 378 6.99 19.83 -25.89
CA ALA A 378 8.01 19.57 -24.87
C ALA A 378 7.53 18.58 -23.78
N VAL A 379 6.27 18.67 -23.34
CA VAL A 379 5.66 17.66 -22.46
C VAL A 379 5.68 16.28 -23.12
N ALA A 380 5.24 16.20 -24.38
CA ALA A 380 5.14 14.95 -25.12
C ALA A 380 6.50 14.28 -25.32
N GLU A 381 7.53 15.04 -25.69
CA GLU A 381 8.90 14.55 -25.82
C GLU A 381 9.42 14.00 -24.48
N ALA A 382 9.28 14.76 -23.39
CA ALA A 382 9.78 14.32 -22.09
C ALA A 382 9.04 13.08 -21.53
N VAL A 383 7.72 12.99 -21.76
CA VAL A 383 6.93 11.80 -21.41
C VAL A 383 7.36 10.61 -22.26
N ALA A 384 7.61 10.80 -23.55
CA ALA A 384 8.03 9.72 -24.43
C ALA A 384 9.43 9.19 -24.08
N ASP A 385 10.37 10.07 -23.71
CA ASP A 385 11.70 9.69 -23.20
C ASP A 385 11.60 8.84 -21.94
N GLU A 386 10.82 9.29 -20.96
CA GLU A 386 10.63 8.55 -19.72
C GLU A 386 9.88 7.23 -19.97
N LEU A 387 8.88 7.22 -20.86
CA LEU A 387 8.13 6.01 -21.17
C LEU A 387 9.02 4.96 -21.84
N VAL A 388 9.90 5.35 -22.77
CA VAL A 388 10.89 4.45 -23.36
C VAL A 388 11.77 3.82 -22.28
N ARG A 389 12.29 4.63 -21.34
CA ARG A 389 13.06 4.11 -20.20
C ARG A 389 12.25 3.16 -19.32
N ARG A 390 10.98 3.48 -19.04
CA ARG A 390 10.11 2.67 -18.18
C ARG A 390 9.75 1.35 -18.82
N VAL A 391 9.47 1.36 -20.13
CA VAL A 391 9.20 0.18 -20.95
C VAL A 391 10.43 -0.71 -21.04
N GLU A 392 11.61 -0.15 -21.32
CA GLU A 392 12.86 -0.91 -21.38
C GLU A 392 13.14 -1.62 -20.05
N ALA A 393 13.00 -0.90 -18.93
CA ALA A 393 13.17 -1.47 -17.61
C ALA A 393 12.15 -2.57 -17.29
N ALA A 394 10.88 -2.37 -17.64
CA ALA A 394 9.82 -3.35 -17.41
C ALA A 394 10.01 -4.63 -18.22
N VAL A 395 10.36 -4.52 -19.52
CA VAL A 395 10.68 -5.68 -20.36
C VAL A 395 11.94 -6.38 -19.86
N ALA A 396 12.96 -5.66 -19.42
CA ALA A 396 14.16 -6.27 -18.86
C ALA A 396 13.89 -7.05 -17.56
N ASP A 397 12.97 -6.56 -16.71
CA ASP A 397 12.62 -7.20 -15.43
C ASP A 397 11.66 -8.38 -15.60
N ARG A 398 10.60 -8.21 -16.41
CA ARG A 398 9.46 -9.15 -16.49
C ARG A 398 9.24 -9.79 -17.85
N GLY A 399 9.97 -9.37 -18.87
CA GLY A 399 9.83 -9.88 -20.24
C GLY A 399 8.71 -9.24 -21.05
N GLU A 400 7.88 -8.40 -20.43
CA GLU A 400 6.79 -7.65 -21.05
C GLU A 400 6.54 -6.34 -20.30
N ALA A 401 5.97 -5.35 -21.00
CA ALA A 401 5.55 -4.09 -20.41
C ALA A 401 4.12 -3.77 -20.81
N HIS A 402 3.26 -3.39 -19.86
CA HIS A 402 1.86 -3.03 -20.12
C HIS A 402 1.66 -1.53 -19.93
N VAL A 403 1.40 -0.82 -21.03
CA VAL A 403 1.18 0.63 -21.04
C VAL A 403 -0.27 0.93 -21.40
N VAL A 404 -0.93 1.75 -20.59
CA VAL A 404 -2.25 2.28 -20.91
C VAL A 404 -2.09 3.67 -21.50
N LEU A 405 -2.53 3.82 -22.75
CA LEU A 405 -2.58 5.06 -23.49
C LEU A 405 -3.86 5.84 -23.16
N THR A 406 -3.80 7.14 -23.42
CA THR A 406 -4.94 8.06 -23.33
C THR A 406 -5.17 8.72 -24.68
N GLY A 407 -6.43 9.03 -24.99
CA GLY A 407 -6.76 9.91 -26.12
C GLY A 407 -6.51 11.39 -25.80
N GLY A 408 -7.02 12.24 -26.69
CA GLY A 408 -6.89 13.70 -26.57
C GLY A 408 -5.55 14.22 -27.10
N SER A 409 -5.46 15.54 -27.29
CA SER A 409 -4.35 16.19 -27.98
C SER A 409 -2.98 15.92 -27.36
N ALA A 410 -2.89 15.86 -26.03
CA ALA A 410 -1.64 15.55 -25.32
C ALA A 410 -1.24 14.07 -25.48
N GLY A 411 -2.19 13.14 -25.37
CA GLY A 411 -1.92 11.71 -25.57
C GLY A 411 -1.49 11.37 -27.00
N THR A 412 -2.12 12.00 -28.01
CA THR A 412 -1.69 11.86 -29.41
C THR A 412 -0.32 12.47 -29.66
N ALA A 413 0.03 13.58 -28.99
CA ALA A 413 1.37 14.16 -29.10
C ALA A 413 2.44 13.22 -28.54
N VAL A 414 2.18 12.58 -27.39
CA VAL A 414 3.05 11.53 -26.82
C VAL A 414 3.20 10.37 -27.81
N THR A 415 2.11 9.94 -28.47
CA THR A 415 2.16 8.87 -29.47
C THR A 415 3.07 9.25 -30.66
N THR A 416 2.96 10.48 -31.17
CA THR A 416 3.84 11.00 -32.23
C THR A 416 5.31 11.01 -31.79
N ALA A 417 5.58 11.44 -30.56
CA ALA A 417 6.91 11.51 -29.98
C ALA A 417 7.52 10.09 -29.79
N LEU A 418 6.72 9.11 -29.37
CA LEU A 418 7.15 7.70 -29.29
C LEU A 418 7.44 7.13 -30.67
N ALA A 419 6.60 7.42 -31.68
CA ALA A 419 6.82 6.99 -33.05
C ALA A 419 8.14 7.57 -33.62
N ALA A 420 8.49 8.80 -33.26
CA ALA A 420 9.77 9.39 -33.63
C ALA A 420 10.96 8.62 -33.03
N ARG A 421 10.91 8.28 -31.74
CA ARG A 421 11.95 7.49 -31.03
C ARG A 421 12.09 6.08 -31.60
N ALA A 422 10.96 5.45 -31.93
CA ALA A 422 10.96 4.15 -32.58
C ALA A 422 11.63 4.19 -33.97
N ARG A 423 11.35 5.22 -34.79
CA ARG A 423 12.03 5.42 -36.08
C ARG A 423 13.51 5.76 -35.95
N ALA A 424 13.89 6.47 -34.88
CA ALA A 424 15.27 6.79 -34.55
C ALA A 424 16.05 5.60 -34.00
N GLY A 425 15.37 4.51 -33.61
CA GLY A 425 16.00 3.32 -33.03
C GLY A 425 16.45 3.52 -31.58
N GLU A 426 15.81 4.43 -30.84
CA GLU A 426 16.15 4.70 -29.43
C GLU A 426 15.73 3.58 -28.47
N LEU A 427 14.83 2.70 -28.92
CA LEU A 427 14.46 1.47 -28.24
C LEU A 427 14.49 0.30 -29.23
N GLU A 428 15.18 -0.77 -28.83
CA GLU A 428 15.37 -1.95 -29.66
C GLU A 428 14.03 -2.57 -30.10
N ARG A 429 13.99 -3.07 -31.34
CA ARG A 429 12.77 -3.61 -31.95
C ARG A 429 12.23 -4.81 -31.14
N GLU A 430 13.11 -5.62 -30.60
CA GLU A 430 12.80 -6.78 -29.76
C GLU A 430 12.11 -6.36 -28.46
N VAL A 431 12.46 -5.22 -27.89
CA VAL A 431 11.80 -4.69 -26.69
C VAL A 431 10.38 -4.24 -27.02
N TRP A 432 10.19 -3.50 -28.12
CA TRP A 432 8.85 -3.10 -28.59
C TRP A 432 7.91 -4.29 -28.80
N ARG A 433 8.44 -5.42 -29.27
CA ARG A 433 7.65 -6.64 -29.49
C ARG A 433 7.12 -7.27 -28.19
N CYS A 434 7.66 -6.88 -27.05
CA CYS A 434 7.21 -7.28 -25.71
C CYS A 434 6.30 -6.24 -25.04
N VAL A 435 5.99 -5.13 -25.72
CA VAL A 435 5.10 -4.10 -25.19
C VAL A 435 3.67 -4.44 -25.53
N HIS A 436 2.79 -4.30 -24.53
CA HIS A 436 1.34 -4.40 -24.61
C HIS A 436 0.74 -3.01 -24.42
N LEU A 437 -0.03 -2.56 -25.42
CA LEU A 437 -0.69 -1.26 -25.42
C LEU A 437 -2.19 -1.41 -25.19
N TRP A 438 -2.71 -0.63 -24.26
CA TRP A 438 -4.10 -0.61 -23.82
C TRP A 438 -4.64 0.81 -23.86
N TRP A 439 -5.95 0.99 -23.70
CA TRP A 439 -6.58 2.31 -23.53
C TRP A 439 -7.31 2.43 -22.20
N GLY A 440 -7.19 3.62 -21.59
CA GLY A 440 -7.88 3.96 -20.34
C GLY A 440 -9.38 4.14 -20.52
N ASP A 441 -9.79 4.70 -21.65
CA ASP A 441 -11.17 4.74 -22.13
C ASP A 441 -11.23 4.76 -23.65
N GLU A 442 -12.43 4.58 -24.19
CA GLU A 442 -12.70 4.71 -25.61
C GLU A 442 -14.14 5.18 -25.87
N ARG A 443 -14.31 5.96 -26.94
CA ARG A 443 -15.60 6.35 -27.48
C ARG A 443 -16.23 5.14 -28.17
N PHE A 444 -17.43 4.76 -27.73
CA PHE A 444 -18.13 3.59 -28.27
C PHE A 444 -18.85 3.96 -29.57
N VAL A 445 -18.06 4.09 -30.63
CA VAL A 445 -18.45 4.39 -32.01
C VAL A 445 -17.81 3.35 -32.96
N PRO A 446 -18.20 3.27 -34.25
CA PRO A 446 -17.63 2.32 -35.20
C PRO A 446 -16.10 2.35 -35.28
N ALA A 447 -15.50 1.21 -35.61
CA ALA A 447 -14.05 1.12 -35.81
C ALA A 447 -13.59 2.08 -36.92
N GLY A 448 -12.46 2.75 -36.70
CA GLY A 448 -11.91 3.76 -37.63
C GLY A 448 -12.64 5.11 -37.63
N HIS A 449 -13.65 5.31 -36.77
CA HIS A 449 -14.29 6.62 -36.60
C HIS A 449 -13.32 7.63 -35.96
N GLU A 450 -13.36 8.89 -36.40
CA GLU A 450 -12.41 9.94 -35.98
C GLU A 450 -12.45 10.26 -34.48
N ASP A 451 -13.61 10.06 -33.84
CA ASP A 451 -13.78 10.21 -32.39
C ASP A 451 -13.12 9.08 -31.56
N ARG A 452 -12.61 8.00 -32.16
CA ARG A 452 -11.95 6.95 -31.38
C ARG A 452 -10.52 7.34 -31.01
N ASN A 453 -10.17 7.10 -29.76
CA ASN A 453 -8.83 7.28 -29.21
C ASN A 453 -7.82 6.41 -29.96
N ASP A 454 -8.18 5.18 -30.31
CA ASP A 454 -7.30 4.26 -31.04
C ASP A 454 -7.04 4.70 -32.50
N ALA A 455 -8.07 5.20 -33.20
CA ALA A 455 -7.94 5.78 -34.54
C ALA A 455 -7.10 7.07 -34.53
N GLN A 456 -7.25 7.89 -33.48
CA GLN A 456 -6.40 9.07 -33.26
C GLN A 456 -4.95 8.68 -32.99
N ALA A 457 -4.71 7.61 -32.23
CA ALA A 457 -3.36 7.08 -32.00
C ALA A 457 -2.75 6.55 -33.31
N ASP A 458 -3.51 5.84 -34.14
CA ASP A 458 -3.06 5.39 -35.47
C ASP A 458 -2.63 6.57 -36.35
N ALA A 459 -3.45 7.62 -36.42
CA ALA A 459 -3.12 8.84 -37.15
C ALA A 459 -1.89 9.57 -36.58
N ALA A 460 -1.62 9.42 -35.28
CA ALA A 460 -0.44 9.92 -34.60
C ALA A 460 0.81 9.04 -34.76
N GLY A 461 0.73 7.96 -35.53
CA GLY A 461 1.88 7.08 -35.81
C GLY A 461 2.01 5.88 -34.89
N LEU A 462 0.93 5.45 -34.20
CA LEU A 462 0.94 4.19 -33.43
C LEU A 462 1.42 3.00 -34.27
N ALA A 463 1.01 2.95 -35.56
CA ALA A 463 1.41 1.90 -36.49
C ALA A 463 2.91 1.90 -36.84
N ASP A 464 3.64 2.99 -36.54
CA ASP A 464 5.09 3.07 -36.72
C ASP A 464 5.85 2.43 -35.56
N LEU A 465 5.19 2.21 -34.41
CA LEU A 465 5.81 1.50 -33.30
C LEU A 465 5.94 0.01 -33.67
N PRO A 466 7.12 -0.61 -33.50
CA PRO A 466 7.32 -2.01 -33.87
C PRO A 466 6.76 -2.99 -32.82
N VAL A 467 5.63 -2.63 -32.19
CA VAL A 467 4.83 -3.49 -31.33
C VAL A 467 4.17 -4.59 -32.15
N LEU A 468 3.84 -5.71 -31.51
CA LEU A 468 3.11 -6.79 -32.17
C LEU A 468 1.63 -6.42 -32.23
N GLU A 469 0.99 -6.63 -33.38
CA GLU A 469 -0.44 -6.34 -33.54
C GLU A 469 -1.30 -7.01 -32.45
N ARG A 470 -0.98 -8.26 -32.09
CA ARG A 470 -1.68 -9.00 -31.02
C ARG A 470 -1.49 -8.41 -29.61
N ASN A 471 -0.54 -7.50 -29.44
CA ASN A 471 -0.26 -6.80 -28.20
C ASN A 471 -0.87 -5.38 -28.20
N VAL A 472 -1.65 -5.02 -29.23
CA VAL A 472 -2.40 -3.77 -29.28
C VAL A 472 -3.85 -4.08 -28.94
N HIS A 473 -4.22 -3.84 -27.69
CA HIS A 473 -5.49 -4.24 -27.09
C HIS A 473 -6.52 -3.12 -27.20
N ARG A 474 -7.19 -3.05 -28.36
CA ARG A 474 -8.19 -2.02 -28.64
C ARG A 474 -9.50 -2.31 -27.94
N VAL A 475 -10.09 -1.29 -27.32
CA VAL A 475 -11.44 -1.39 -26.73
C VAL A 475 -12.46 -1.72 -27.83
N PRO A 476 -13.37 -2.69 -27.65
CA PRO A 476 -14.30 -3.08 -28.72
C PRO A 476 -15.11 -1.90 -29.27
N ALA A 477 -15.20 -1.80 -30.59
CA ALA A 477 -16.00 -0.81 -31.29
C ALA A 477 -17.48 -1.21 -31.41
N GLY A 478 -18.36 -0.23 -31.55
CA GLY A 478 -19.78 -0.48 -31.75
C GLY A 478 -20.56 0.79 -32.03
N SER A 479 -21.73 0.66 -32.66
CA SER A 479 -22.63 1.77 -32.98
C SER A 479 -23.94 1.74 -32.19
N ASP A 480 -24.20 0.66 -31.46
CA ASP A 480 -25.43 0.43 -30.70
C ASP A 480 -25.17 0.65 -29.21
N PRO A 481 -25.65 1.76 -28.61
CA PRO A 481 -25.45 2.07 -27.20
C PRO A 481 -25.74 0.92 -26.22
N ASP A 482 -26.74 0.09 -26.53
CA ASP A 482 -27.17 -1.01 -25.67
C ASP A 482 -26.11 -2.13 -25.55
N ARG A 483 -25.11 -2.12 -26.44
CA ARG A 483 -24.00 -3.07 -26.44
C ARG A 483 -22.72 -2.56 -25.76
N ALA A 484 -22.73 -1.34 -25.21
CA ALA A 484 -21.55 -0.79 -24.55
C ALA A 484 -21.12 -1.62 -23.33
N GLU A 485 -22.06 -2.17 -22.56
CA GLU A 485 -21.75 -3.02 -21.40
C GLU A 485 -21.13 -4.36 -21.83
N GLU A 486 -21.59 -4.93 -22.95
CA GLU A 486 -20.98 -6.12 -23.54
C GLU A 486 -19.55 -5.83 -24.01
N ALA A 487 -19.32 -4.67 -24.63
CA ALA A 487 -17.99 -4.22 -25.02
C ALA A 487 -17.05 -4.04 -23.81
N ALA A 488 -17.54 -3.43 -22.73
CA ALA A 488 -16.81 -3.34 -21.48
C ALA A 488 -16.45 -4.73 -20.94
N ALA A 489 -17.42 -5.64 -20.82
CA ALA A 489 -17.19 -7.00 -20.33
C ALA A 489 -16.16 -7.77 -21.17
N ARG A 490 -16.17 -7.62 -22.50
CA ARG A 490 -15.16 -8.23 -23.38
C ARG A 490 -13.76 -7.65 -23.13
N TYR A 491 -13.65 -6.35 -22.95
CA TYR A 491 -12.37 -5.70 -22.64
C TYR A 491 -11.84 -6.10 -21.26
N ALA A 492 -12.72 -6.22 -20.25
CA ALA A 492 -12.36 -6.78 -18.94
C ALA A 492 -11.87 -8.23 -19.03
N ALA A 493 -12.49 -9.06 -19.89
CA ALA A 493 -12.06 -10.43 -20.10
C ALA A 493 -10.66 -10.51 -20.72
N GLU A 494 -10.37 -9.64 -21.70
CA GLU A 494 -9.03 -9.53 -22.31
C GLU A 494 -7.97 -9.04 -21.33
N LEU A 495 -8.27 -8.03 -20.49
CA LEU A 495 -7.40 -7.63 -19.39
C LEU A 495 -7.09 -8.81 -18.46
N ALA A 496 -8.09 -9.64 -18.15
CA ALA A 496 -7.93 -10.80 -17.29
C ALA A 496 -7.08 -11.92 -17.92
N THR A 497 -7.03 -12.07 -19.25
CA THR A 497 -6.14 -13.06 -19.88
C THR A 497 -4.67 -12.72 -19.76
N HIS A 498 -4.35 -11.45 -19.50
CA HIS A 498 -3.01 -10.94 -19.27
C HIS A 498 -2.75 -10.63 -17.79
N ALA A 499 -3.69 -10.94 -16.90
CA ALA A 499 -3.55 -10.71 -15.48
C ALA A 499 -2.77 -11.86 -14.81
N PRO A 500 -1.83 -11.56 -13.88
CA PRO A 500 -1.26 -12.58 -13.03
C PRO A 500 -2.32 -13.18 -12.10
N GLU A 501 -2.07 -14.38 -11.59
CA GLU A 501 -2.98 -15.06 -10.68
C GLU A 501 -3.32 -14.17 -9.46
N GLY A 502 -4.62 -14.05 -9.16
CA GLY A 502 -5.12 -13.17 -8.09
C GLY A 502 -5.32 -11.71 -8.48
N SER A 503 -4.97 -11.28 -9.69
CA SER A 503 -5.29 -9.96 -10.26
C SER A 503 -6.41 -10.05 -11.30
N ARG A 504 -7.04 -8.91 -11.60
CA ARG A 504 -8.03 -8.77 -12.68
C ARG A 504 -7.54 -7.90 -13.85
N VAL A 505 -6.39 -7.26 -13.68
CA VAL A 505 -5.70 -6.49 -14.71
C VAL A 505 -4.25 -6.99 -14.84
N PRO A 506 -3.60 -6.78 -15.98
CA PRO A 506 -2.17 -7.02 -16.13
C PRO A 506 -1.35 -6.21 -15.14
N HIS A 507 -0.06 -6.50 -15.03
CA HIS A 507 0.85 -5.62 -14.31
C HIS A 507 1.06 -4.32 -15.11
N LEU A 508 0.13 -3.38 -15.00
CA LEU A 508 0.17 -2.09 -15.69
C LEU A 508 1.38 -1.27 -15.19
N ASP A 509 2.35 -1.06 -16.07
CA ASP A 509 3.59 -0.31 -15.79
C ASP A 509 3.32 1.17 -15.66
N VAL A 510 2.72 1.73 -16.70
CA VAL A 510 2.43 3.15 -16.83
C VAL A 510 1.02 3.29 -17.35
N VAL A 511 0.20 4.05 -16.61
CA VAL A 511 -1.08 4.54 -17.09
C VAL A 511 -0.96 6.02 -17.40
N LEU A 512 -1.08 6.37 -18.66
CA LEU A 512 -1.19 7.75 -19.11
C LEU A 512 -2.64 8.21 -18.98
N LEU A 513 -2.86 9.37 -18.38
CA LEU A 513 -4.18 9.98 -18.25
C LEU A 513 -4.14 11.45 -18.65
N GLY A 514 -5.10 11.85 -19.50
CA GLY A 514 -5.48 13.25 -19.60
C GLY A 514 -6.36 13.68 -18.42
N VAL A 515 -6.47 14.99 -18.21
CA VAL A 515 -7.41 15.58 -17.24
C VAL A 515 -8.30 16.58 -17.96
N GLY A 516 -9.62 16.42 -17.80
CA GLY A 516 -10.58 17.41 -18.30
C GLY A 516 -10.66 18.69 -17.46
N PRO A 517 -11.30 19.75 -17.96
CA PRO A 517 -11.47 21.01 -17.22
C PRO A 517 -12.38 20.86 -15.97
N ASP A 518 -13.14 19.78 -15.94
CA ASP A 518 -13.99 19.25 -14.87
C ASP A 518 -13.27 18.18 -14.02
N ALA A 519 -11.95 18.02 -14.16
CA ALA A 519 -11.12 17.03 -13.47
C ALA A 519 -11.48 15.56 -13.72
N HIS A 520 -12.30 15.25 -14.74
CA HIS A 520 -12.51 13.87 -15.18
C HIS A 520 -11.22 13.26 -15.74
N VAL A 521 -11.09 11.94 -15.59
CA VAL A 521 -10.01 11.13 -16.15
C VAL A 521 -10.62 9.94 -16.87
N ALA A 522 -9.99 9.46 -17.94
CA ALA A 522 -10.59 8.43 -18.80
C ALA A 522 -12.03 8.88 -19.17
N SER A 523 -13.05 8.06 -18.90
CA SER A 523 -14.45 8.51 -18.93
C SER A 523 -15.14 8.46 -17.57
N LEU A 524 -14.40 8.72 -16.51
CA LEU A 524 -14.88 8.84 -15.13
C LEU A 524 -15.13 10.31 -14.80
N PHE A 525 -16.40 10.74 -14.88
CA PHE A 525 -16.82 12.12 -14.72
C PHE A 525 -17.34 12.42 -13.30
N PRO A 526 -17.21 13.68 -12.81
CA PRO A 526 -17.74 14.09 -11.52
C PRO A 526 -19.22 13.73 -11.33
N GLY A 527 -19.56 13.17 -10.16
CA GLY A 527 -20.93 12.82 -9.78
C GLY A 527 -21.58 11.71 -10.62
N ARG A 528 -20.80 10.93 -11.37
CA ARG A 528 -21.31 9.83 -12.20
C ARG A 528 -21.10 8.46 -11.55
N PRO A 529 -22.03 7.50 -11.74
CA PRO A 529 -22.02 6.22 -11.03
C PRO A 529 -20.79 5.35 -11.34
N GLN A 530 -20.09 5.60 -12.45
CA GLN A 530 -18.88 4.86 -12.81
C GLN A 530 -17.72 5.06 -11.82
N LEU A 531 -17.75 6.13 -11.02
CA LEU A 531 -16.79 6.34 -9.92
C LEU A 531 -16.98 5.34 -8.77
N ASP A 532 -18.20 4.83 -8.57
CA ASP A 532 -18.53 3.92 -7.48
C ASP A 532 -18.31 2.43 -7.86
N VAL A 533 -17.94 2.17 -9.12
CA VAL A 533 -17.75 0.81 -9.64
C VAL A 533 -16.42 0.24 -9.11
N THR A 534 -16.54 -0.71 -8.18
CA THR A 534 -15.39 -1.36 -7.53
C THR A 534 -15.28 -2.86 -7.79
N ASP A 535 -16.31 -3.45 -8.39
CA ASP A 535 -16.49 -4.90 -8.52
C ASP A 535 -16.04 -5.48 -9.88
N ARG A 536 -15.57 -4.64 -10.80
CA ARG A 536 -15.12 -4.99 -12.16
C ARG A 536 -14.05 -4.01 -12.62
N THR A 537 -13.32 -4.34 -13.69
CA THR A 537 -12.19 -3.54 -14.18
C THR A 537 -12.59 -2.48 -15.21
N THR A 538 -13.68 -2.71 -15.93
CA THR A 538 -14.20 -1.83 -16.99
C THR A 538 -15.68 -1.52 -16.77
N ALA A 539 -16.16 -0.36 -17.19
CA ALA A 539 -17.58 -0.01 -17.16
C ALA A 539 -18.01 0.66 -18.47
N ALA A 540 -19.29 0.52 -18.84
CA ALA A 540 -19.90 1.38 -19.84
C ALA A 540 -20.33 2.72 -19.23
N VAL A 541 -20.18 3.77 -20.03
CA VAL A 541 -20.72 5.10 -19.77
C VAL A 541 -21.72 5.35 -20.89
N THR A 542 -23.00 5.53 -20.57
CA THR A 542 -24.05 5.72 -21.59
C THR A 542 -24.53 7.17 -21.69
N ASP A 543 -24.15 8.01 -20.72
CA ASP A 543 -24.63 9.37 -20.55
C ASP A 543 -23.49 10.38 -20.28
N SER A 544 -22.34 10.19 -20.94
CA SER A 544 -21.21 11.10 -20.82
C SER A 544 -21.66 12.54 -21.08
N PRO A 545 -21.28 13.51 -20.23
CA PRO A 545 -21.62 14.92 -20.42
C PRO A 545 -20.91 15.56 -21.62
N LYS A 546 -19.97 14.82 -22.24
CA LYS A 546 -19.23 15.22 -23.43
C LYS A 546 -19.50 14.27 -24.59
N PRO A 547 -19.76 14.77 -25.81
CA PRO A 547 -19.97 13.92 -26.97
C PRO A 547 -18.69 13.13 -27.32
N PRO A 548 -18.83 11.94 -27.93
CA PRO A 548 -20.05 11.13 -27.97
C PRO A 548 -20.42 10.61 -26.57
N PRO A 549 -21.72 10.40 -26.28
CA PRO A 549 -22.22 10.12 -24.93
C PRO A 549 -21.91 8.69 -24.45
N VAL A 550 -21.69 7.76 -25.38
CA VAL A 550 -21.45 6.35 -25.06
C VAL A 550 -19.96 6.03 -25.15
N ARG A 551 -19.43 5.44 -24.07
CA ARG A 551 -18.01 5.14 -23.89
C ARG A 551 -17.81 3.87 -23.11
N VAL A 552 -16.62 3.31 -23.19
CA VAL A 552 -16.14 2.22 -22.34
C VAL A 552 -14.91 2.73 -21.61
N THR A 553 -14.81 2.51 -20.30
CA THR A 553 -13.72 3.06 -19.47
C THR A 553 -13.17 2.02 -18.52
N LEU A 554 -11.88 2.11 -18.22
CA LEU A 554 -11.32 1.52 -17.01
C LEU A 554 -11.94 2.22 -15.79
N THR A 555 -12.14 1.43 -14.74
CA THR A 555 -12.65 1.86 -13.43
C THR A 555 -11.53 2.38 -12.53
N LEU A 556 -11.86 3.07 -11.43
CA LEU A 556 -10.86 3.56 -10.48
C LEU A 556 -9.94 2.44 -9.96
N PRO A 557 -10.43 1.25 -9.54
CA PRO A 557 -9.53 0.18 -9.10
C PRO A 557 -8.60 -0.34 -10.20
N ALA A 558 -9.04 -0.37 -11.46
CA ALA A 558 -8.21 -0.78 -12.58
C ALA A 558 -7.09 0.23 -12.86
N LEU A 559 -7.40 1.54 -12.81
CA LEU A 559 -6.42 2.61 -13.01
C LEU A 559 -5.41 2.69 -11.85
N THR A 560 -5.88 2.61 -10.60
CA THR A 560 -5.05 2.66 -9.39
C THR A 560 -4.23 1.38 -9.16
N ALA A 561 -4.52 0.29 -9.88
CA ALA A 561 -3.69 -0.91 -9.89
C ALA A 561 -2.36 -0.74 -10.66
N ALA A 562 -2.14 0.38 -11.34
CA ALA A 562 -0.88 0.65 -12.05
C ALA A 562 0.31 0.84 -11.10
N GLU A 563 1.51 0.50 -11.56
CA GLU A 563 2.75 0.85 -10.85
C GLU A 563 2.93 2.38 -10.84
N ALA A 564 2.86 3.00 -12.01
CA ALA A 564 2.92 4.44 -12.20
C ALA A 564 1.67 4.99 -12.90
N VAL A 565 1.18 6.14 -12.44
CA VAL A 565 0.14 6.93 -13.10
C VAL A 565 0.72 8.28 -13.50
N TRP A 566 0.67 8.60 -14.79
CA TRP A 566 1.18 9.87 -15.32
C TRP A 566 0.03 10.70 -15.89
N PHE A 567 -0.26 11.81 -15.23
CA PHE A 567 -1.17 12.82 -15.75
C PHE A 567 -0.44 13.67 -16.78
N VAL A 568 -0.85 13.61 -18.04
CA VAL A 568 -0.28 14.40 -19.14
C VAL A 568 -1.28 15.48 -19.51
N VAL A 569 -1.04 16.71 -19.06
CA VAL A 569 -2.04 17.78 -19.09
C VAL A 569 -1.45 19.06 -19.67
N THR A 570 -2.09 19.59 -20.70
CA THR A 570 -1.62 20.78 -21.42
C THR A 570 -2.78 21.74 -21.66
N GLY A 571 -2.53 23.04 -21.52
CA GLY A 571 -3.49 24.11 -21.79
C GLY A 571 -4.11 24.75 -20.53
N GLU A 572 -4.34 26.06 -20.64
CA GLU A 572 -4.82 26.91 -19.54
C GLU A 572 -6.21 26.50 -19.02
N ASP A 573 -7.07 25.97 -19.89
CA ASP A 573 -8.42 25.55 -19.51
C ASP A 573 -8.42 24.39 -18.51
N LYS A 574 -7.29 23.69 -18.34
CA LYS A 574 -7.09 22.62 -17.36
C LYS A 574 -6.48 23.09 -16.05
N ALA A 575 -5.89 24.29 -15.99
CA ALA A 575 -5.09 24.73 -14.85
C ALA A 575 -5.86 24.68 -13.52
N ARG A 576 -7.15 25.04 -13.53
CA ARG A 576 -8.01 24.94 -12.35
C ARG A 576 -8.30 23.49 -11.94
N ALA A 577 -8.48 22.60 -12.91
CA ALA A 577 -8.71 21.19 -12.62
C ALA A 577 -7.45 20.55 -12.02
N VAL A 578 -6.28 20.86 -12.56
CA VAL A 578 -4.98 20.42 -12.04
C VAL A 578 -4.76 20.92 -10.61
N GLU A 579 -4.90 22.22 -10.37
CA GLU A 579 -4.80 22.84 -9.03
C GLU A 579 -5.70 22.11 -8.02
N ARG A 580 -6.97 21.93 -8.35
CA ARG A 580 -7.95 21.31 -7.45
C ARG A 580 -7.70 19.82 -7.23
N ALA A 581 -7.44 19.06 -8.29
CA ALA A 581 -7.21 17.62 -8.22
C ALA A 581 -5.91 17.27 -7.48
N ARG A 582 -4.92 18.16 -7.51
CA ARG A 582 -3.69 18.02 -6.71
C ARG A 582 -3.87 18.46 -5.26
N GLY A 583 -4.71 19.47 -5.02
CA GLY A 583 -5.03 19.96 -3.69
C GLY A 583 -5.97 19.05 -2.89
N THR A 584 -6.65 18.11 -3.55
CA THR A 584 -7.62 17.18 -2.94
C THR A 584 -7.18 15.72 -3.11
N HIS A 585 -7.79 14.81 -2.36
CA HIS A 585 -7.53 13.38 -2.45
C HIS A 585 -8.82 12.60 -2.29
N ASP A 586 -9.04 11.63 -3.19
CA ASP A 586 -10.21 10.74 -3.19
C ASP A 586 -11.56 11.50 -3.19
N ASP A 587 -11.59 12.62 -3.90
CA ASP A 587 -12.80 13.43 -4.09
C ASP A 587 -13.48 13.03 -5.40
N HIS A 588 -14.64 12.38 -5.32
CA HIS A 588 -15.43 11.96 -6.48
C HIS A 588 -15.95 13.15 -7.32
N GLU A 589 -15.97 14.37 -6.78
CA GLU A 589 -16.22 15.58 -7.57
C GLU A 589 -14.99 15.99 -8.38
N MET A 590 -13.81 15.44 -8.07
CA MET A 590 -12.53 15.63 -8.76
C MET A 590 -11.90 14.26 -9.11
N PRO A 591 -12.40 13.51 -10.11
CA PRO A 591 -11.95 12.15 -10.41
C PRO A 591 -10.43 11.96 -10.54
N ALA A 592 -9.69 12.95 -11.07
CA ALA A 592 -8.23 12.95 -11.11
C ALA A 592 -7.54 12.87 -9.73
N SER A 593 -8.23 13.24 -8.65
CA SER A 593 -7.75 13.10 -7.27
C SER A 593 -7.88 11.67 -6.71
N CYS A 594 -8.71 10.83 -7.36
CA CYS A 594 -9.02 9.46 -6.95
C CYS A 594 -8.07 8.42 -7.56
N VAL A 595 -7.25 8.81 -8.55
CA VAL A 595 -6.31 7.90 -9.22
C VAL A 595 -4.89 8.20 -8.77
N ARG A 596 -4.21 7.17 -8.26
CA ARG A 596 -2.80 7.19 -7.85
C ARG A 596 -2.14 5.88 -8.25
N GLY A 597 -0.92 5.94 -8.77
CA GLY A 597 -0.13 4.73 -9.00
C GLY A 597 0.35 4.14 -7.67
N ARG A 598 0.61 2.83 -7.65
CA ARG A 598 1.06 2.10 -6.45
C ARG A 598 2.44 2.54 -5.97
N LEU A 599 3.32 2.94 -6.89
CA LEU A 599 4.66 3.42 -6.58
C LEU A 599 4.86 4.90 -6.94
N GLU A 600 4.20 5.39 -7.99
CA GLU A 600 4.47 6.71 -8.53
C GLU A 600 3.20 7.38 -9.09
N THR A 601 3.05 8.69 -8.86
CA THR A 601 2.06 9.53 -9.54
C THR A 601 2.70 10.83 -9.99
N LEU A 602 2.89 11.02 -11.30
CA LEU A 602 3.54 12.22 -11.86
C LEU A 602 2.55 13.08 -12.64
N TRP A 603 2.73 14.39 -12.56
CA TRP A 603 2.01 15.40 -13.33
C TRP A 603 2.95 16.06 -14.33
N TRP A 604 2.77 15.74 -15.60
CA TRP A 604 3.50 16.29 -16.73
C TRP A 604 2.68 17.42 -17.34
N LEU A 605 3.09 18.65 -17.09
CA LEU A 605 2.32 19.85 -17.34
C LEU A 605 3.04 20.77 -18.32
N ASP A 606 2.31 21.45 -19.20
CA ASP A 606 2.84 22.66 -19.82
C ASP A 606 2.70 23.86 -18.85
N GLU A 607 3.41 24.95 -19.12
CA GLU A 607 3.32 26.18 -18.31
C GLU A 607 1.87 26.68 -18.17
N ALA A 608 1.05 26.51 -19.21
CA ALA A 608 -0.34 26.93 -19.21
C ALA A 608 -1.21 26.10 -18.23
N ALA A 609 -1.06 24.77 -18.21
CA ALA A 609 -1.75 23.89 -17.27
C ALA A 609 -1.19 24.02 -15.84
N ALA A 610 0.09 24.38 -15.70
CA ALA A 610 0.72 24.65 -14.41
C ALA A 610 0.45 26.06 -13.87
N ALA A 611 -0.18 26.96 -14.64
CA ALA A 611 -0.29 28.39 -14.32
C ALA A 611 -0.96 28.74 -12.96
N ARG A 612 -1.66 27.77 -12.35
CA ARG A 612 -2.30 27.92 -11.04
C ARG A 612 -1.59 27.17 -9.90
N LEU A 613 -0.58 26.36 -10.23
CA LEU A 613 0.30 25.75 -9.24
C LEU A 613 1.32 26.81 -8.83
N ARG A 614 1.34 27.15 -7.54
CA ARG A 614 2.30 28.10 -6.96
C ARG A 614 3.35 27.36 -6.17
#